data_AF-A0A954RVE7-F1
#
_entry.id   AF-A0A954RVE7-F1
#
_cell.length_a   1.000
_cell.length_b   1.000
_cell.length_c   1.000
_cell.angle_alpha   90.00
_cell.angle_beta   90.00
_cell.angle_gamma   90.00
#
_symmetry.space_group_name_H-M   'P 1'
#
loop_
_entity.id
_entity.type
_entity.pdbx_description
1 polymer ?
#
loop_
_entity_poly.entity_id
_entity_poly.type
_entity_poly.pdbx_seq_one_letter_code
_entity_poly.pdbx_strand_id
1 'polypeptide(L)'
;MNRITGRTIILLARFFSGYTVRWVDCQPDTCQRVYFANHTSHLDAVVLWSALPTDIRNLTRPVAAKDYWGKSRWRRFLATSFNAMLIDRKEIKVHQSPVDLMIKEIGDVYSLIVFPEGGR
;
A
#
# COMPACT_ATOMS: atom_id res chain seq x y z
N MET A 1 -10.32 10.55 -0.52
CA MET A 1 -10.12 10.40 0.93
C MET A 1 -10.33 11.74 1.63
N ASN A 2 -11.03 11.76 2.77
CA ASN A 2 -11.24 12.99 3.52
C ASN A 2 -9.87 13.51 4.04
N ARG A 3 -9.55 14.78 3.79
CA ARG A 3 -8.21 15.38 4.10
C ARG A 3 -7.81 15.19 5.56
N ILE A 4 -8.80 15.14 6.46
CA ILE A 4 -8.61 14.94 7.90
C ILE A 4 -8.09 13.52 8.18
N THR A 5 -8.73 12.48 7.63
CA THR A 5 -8.36 11.08 7.84
C THR A 5 -6.92 10.80 7.41
N GLY A 6 -6.53 11.30 6.23
CA GLY A 6 -5.17 11.12 5.72
C GLY A 6 -4.10 11.78 6.60
N ARG A 7 -4.38 12.96 7.16
CA ARG A 7 -3.48 13.66 8.09
C ARG A 7 -3.35 12.94 9.42
N THR A 8 -4.46 12.47 9.99
CA THR A 8 -4.46 11.71 11.24
C THR A 8 -3.62 10.44 11.11
N ILE A 9 -3.76 9.71 10.01
CA ILE A 9 -2.97 8.49 9.79
C ILE A 9 -1.47 8.80 9.69
N ILE A 10 -1.07 9.86 8.98
CA ILE A 10 0.34 10.26 8.91
C ILE A 10 0.88 10.60 10.30
N LEU A 11 0.14 11.41 11.07
CA LEU A 11 0.58 11.84 12.40
C LEU A 11 0.75 10.64 13.33
N LEU A 12 -0.21 9.71 13.34
CA LEU A 12 -0.11 8.49 14.13
C LEU A 12 1.04 7.61 13.65
N ALA A 13 1.19 7.40 12.34
CA ALA A 13 2.28 6.60 11.79
C ALA A 13 3.65 7.17 12.17
N ARG A 14 3.85 8.49 12.03
CA ARG A 14 5.08 9.17 12.45
C ARG A 14 5.29 9.12 13.96
N PHE A 15 4.23 9.29 14.76
CA PHE A 15 4.32 9.24 16.20
C PHE A 15 4.73 7.85 16.71
N PHE A 16 4.14 6.79 16.18
CA PHE A 16 4.40 5.42 16.66
C PHE A 16 5.72 4.82 16.13
N SER A 17 6.10 5.15 14.89
CA SER A 17 7.30 4.54 14.27
C SER A 17 8.53 5.44 14.25
N GLY A 18 8.36 6.76 14.47
CA GLY A 18 9.46 7.71 14.42
C GLY A 18 10.15 7.80 13.05
N TYR A 19 9.51 7.35 11.96
CA TYR A 19 10.19 7.26 10.67
C TYR A 19 10.63 8.63 10.14
N THR A 20 11.76 8.62 9.43
CA THR A 20 12.21 9.73 8.59
C THR A 20 12.34 9.22 7.15
N VAL A 21 12.12 10.11 6.18
CA VAL A 21 12.17 9.77 4.75
C VAL A 21 13.31 10.54 4.12
N ARG A 22 14.16 9.83 3.38
CA ARG A 22 15.21 10.43 2.56
C ARG A 22 15.03 9.94 1.13
N TRP A 23 14.84 10.88 0.21
CA TRP A 23 14.80 10.62 -1.22
C TRP A 23 16.22 10.73 -1.77
N VAL A 24 16.81 9.60 -2.13
CA VAL A 24 18.17 9.51 -2.69
C VAL A 24 18.03 9.10 -4.15
N ASP A 25 18.57 9.93 -5.05
CA ASP A 25 18.58 9.76 -6.52
C ASP A 25 17.21 9.66 -7.23
N CYS A 26 16.13 9.40 -6.50
CA CYS A 26 14.78 9.26 -7.00
C CYS A 26 13.84 10.15 -6.19
N GLN A 27 13.55 11.34 -6.72
CA GLN A 27 12.59 12.25 -6.11
C GLN A 27 11.16 11.73 -6.30
N PRO A 28 10.24 12.05 -5.37
CA PRO A 28 8.84 11.74 -5.51
C PRO A 28 8.26 12.41 -6.77
N ASP A 29 7.59 11.63 -7.61
CA ASP A 29 6.94 12.08 -8.85
C ASP A 29 5.60 11.33 -9.01
N THR A 30 4.68 11.89 -9.79
CA THR A 30 3.39 11.30 -10.12
C THR A 30 3.44 10.30 -11.27
N CYS A 31 4.59 10.13 -11.91
CA CYS A 31 4.79 9.05 -12.88
C CYS A 31 4.56 7.67 -12.25
N GLN A 32 4.04 6.72 -13.03
CA GLN A 32 3.70 5.40 -12.54
C GLN A 32 4.95 4.66 -12.03
N ARG A 33 4.88 4.11 -10.82
CA ARG A 33 6.00 3.47 -10.13
C ARG A 33 5.60 2.20 -9.39
N VAL A 34 6.57 1.30 -9.25
CA VAL A 34 6.49 0.16 -8.33
C VAL A 34 7.43 0.41 -7.16
N TYR A 35 6.86 0.67 -5.99
CA TYR A 35 7.59 0.74 -4.73
C TYR A 35 7.67 -0.66 -4.14
N PHE A 36 8.87 -1.08 -3.75
CA PHE A 36 9.07 -2.36 -3.09
C PHE A 36 9.89 -2.21 -1.82
N ALA A 37 9.58 -3.03 -0.83
CA ALA A 37 10.28 -3.08 0.45
C ALA A 37 10.24 -4.52 1.01
N ASN A 38 11.14 -4.79 1.95
CA ASN A 38 11.08 -5.99 2.77
C ASN A 38 9.87 -5.95 3.72
N HIS A 39 9.32 -7.10 4.11
CA HIS A 39 8.12 -7.15 4.96
C HIS A 39 8.39 -7.75 6.35
N THR A 40 8.37 -6.88 7.35
CA THR A 40 8.59 -7.24 8.75
C THR A 40 7.29 -7.19 9.56
N SER A 41 6.37 -6.29 9.21
CA SER A 41 5.11 -6.08 9.93
C SER A 41 3.96 -5.57 9.05
N HIS A 42 2.72 -5.85 9.42
CA HIS A 42 1.53 -5.28 8.74
C HIS A 42 1.49 -3.74 8.74
N LEU A 43 2.23 -3.10 9.65
CA LEU A 43 2.31 -1.64 9.73
C LEU A 43 3.22 -1.06 8.63
N ASP A 44 4.10 -1.86 8.02
CA ASP A 44 5.05 -1.40 7.00
C ASP A 44 4.31 -0.77 5.81
N ALA A 45 3.21 -1.37 5.37
CA ALA A 45 2.38 -0.85 4.29
C ALA A 45 1.81 0.53 4.64
N VAL A 46 1.39 0.72 5.90
CA VAL A 46 0.83 2.00 6.39
C VAL A 46 1.92 3.04 6.50
N VAL A 47 3.08 2.67 7.03
CA VAL A 47 4.24 3.56 7.20
C VAL A 47 4.73 4.03 5.84
N LEU A 48 5.00 3.10 4.91
CA LEU A 48 5.48 3.43 3.57
C LEU A 48 4.45 4.27 2.81
N TRP A 49 3.17 3.90 2.86
CA TRP A 49 2.12 4.71 2.25
C TRP A 49 2.07 6.11 2.87
N SER A 50 2.18 6.23 4.20
CA SER A 50 2.15 7.54 4.87
C SER A 50 3.36 8.43 4.59
N ALA A 51 4.50 7.83 4.24
CA ALA A 51 5.74 8.52 3.90
C ALA A 51 5.68 9.22 2.53
N LEU A 52 4.76 8.81 1.66
CA LEU A 52 4.58 9.40 0.34
C LEU A 52 3.89 10.78 0.43
N PRO A 53 4.28 11.76 -0.43
CA PRO A 53 3.53 13.00 -0.61
C PRO A 53 2.07 12.75 -0.98
N THR A 54 1.19 13.71 -0.66
CA THR A 54 -0.27 13.55 -0.84
C THR A 54 -0.67 13.18 -2.26
N ASP A 55 -0.08 13.80 -3.27
CA ASP A 55 -0.45 13.56 -4.67
C ASP A 55 -0.06 12.15 -5.11
N ILE A 56 1.11 11.67 -4.65
CA ILE A 56 1.58 10.31 -4.92
C ILE A 56 0.75 9.28 -4.15
N ARG A 57 0.39 9.56 -2.89
CA ARG A 57 -0.48 8.67 -2.10
C ARG A 57 -1.83 8.41 -2.75
N ASN A 58 -2.39 9.42 -3.43
CA ASN A 58 -3.66 9.28 -4.13
C ASN A 58 -3.53 8.37 -5.37
N LEU A 59 -2.33 8.27 -5.93
CA LEU A 59 -2.01 7.44 -7.09
C LEU A 59 -1.40 6.08 -6.70
N THR A 60 -1.02 5.86 -5.45
CA THR A 60 -0.36 4.61 -5.02
C THR A 60 -1.32 3.68 -4.29
N ARG A 61 -1.38 2.42 -4.74
CA ARG A 61 -2.21 1.35 -4.16
C ARG A 61 -1.31 0.30 -3.48
N PRO A 62 -1.38 0.14 -2.15
CA PRO A 62 -0.67 -0.95 -1.47
C PRO A 62 -1.29 -2.31 -1.77
N VAL A 63 -0.47 -3.31 -2.06
CA VAL A 63 -0.89 -4.71 -2.15
C VAL A 63 -1.04 -5.28 -0.76
N ALA A 64 -2.22 -5.81 -0.46
CA ALA A 64 -2.60 -6.26 0.87
C ALA A 64 -3.25 -7.64 0.81
N ALA A 65 -2.94 -8.50 1.79
CA ALA A 65 -3.54 -9.82 1.89
C ALA A 65 -5.02 -9.70 2.29
N LYS A 66 -5.92 -10.22 1.45
CA LYS A 66 -7.37 -10.20 1.68
C LYS A 66 -7.76 -10.92 2.98
N ASP A 67 -7.06 -12.01 3.30
CA ASP A 67 -7.33 -12.82 4.49
C ASP A 67 -6.84 -12.18 5.80
N TYR A 68 -6.05 -11.12 5.76
CA TYR A 68 -5.71 -10.31 6.93
C TYR A 68 -6.54 -9.02 6.99
N TRP A 69 -6.50 -8.23 5.90
CA TRP A 69 -7.09 -6.90 5.84
C TRP A 69 -8.61 -6.92 5.70
N GLY A 70 -9.16 -8.01 5.17
CA GLY A 70 -10.59 -8.23 5.04
C GLY A 70 -11.28 -8.71 6.32
N LYS A 71 -10.53 -9.16 7.35
CA LYS A 71 -11.10 -9.86 8.53
C LYS A 71 -11.87 -8.99 9.51
N SER A 72 -11.48 -7.72 9.71
CA SER A 72 -12.13 -6.85 10.70
C SER A 72 -12.59 -5.54 10.06
N ARG A 73 -13.66 -4.95 10.63
CA ARG A 73 -14.23 -3.68 10.13
C ARG A 73 -13.17 -2.56 10.13
N TRP A 74 -12.32 -2.52 11.16
CA TRP A 74 -11.22 -1.55 11.25
C TRP A 74 -10.13 -1.76 10.19
N ARG A 75 -9.68 -3.00 9.95
CA ARG A 75 -8.68 -3.27 8.91
C ARG A 75 -9.23 -2.99 7.51
N ARG A 76 -10.50 -3.30 7.27
CA ARG A 76 -11.17 -3.00 6.00
C ARG A 76 -11.29 -1.51 5.79
N PHE A 77 -11.65 -0.75 6.82
CA PHE A 77 -11.68 0.71 6.78
C PHE A 77 -10.31 1.30 6.41
N LEU A 78 -9.23 0.79 7.02
CA LEU A 78 -7.86 1.21 6.68
C LEU A 78 -7.50 0.85 5.24
N ALA A 79 -7.75 -0.39 4.80
CA ALA A 79 -7.49 -0.82 3.43
C ALA A 79 -8.21 0.06 2.39
N THR A 80 -9.49 0.38 2.63
CA THR A 80 -10.26 1.30 1.78
C THR A 80 -9.70 2.72 1.82
N SER A 81 -9.26 3.19 2.99
CA SER A 81 -8.67 4.53 3.13
C SER A 81 -7.40 4.68 2.29
N PHE A 82 -6.58 3.64 2.19
CA PHE A 82 -5.33 3.64 1.41
C PHE A 82 -5.53 3.22 -0.06
N ASN A 83 -6.76 3.04 -0.52
CA ASN A 83 -7.06 2.46 -1.84
C ASN A 83 -6.30 1.13 -2.08
N ALA A 84 -6.17 0.32 -1.04
CA ALA A 84 -5.37 -0.90 -1.07
C ALA A 84 -6.00 -1.97 -1.99
N MET A 85 -5.14 -2.67 -2.71
CA MET A 85 -5.51 -3.79 -3.55
C MET A 85 -5.49 -5.07 -2.70
N LEU A 86 -6.67 -5.64 -2.45
CA LEU A 86 -6.81 -6.86 -1.67
C LEU A 86 -6.64 -8.09 -2.56
N ILE A 87 -5.51 -8.78 -2.42
CA ILE A 87 -5.20 -10.01 -3.16
C ILE A 87 -5.49 -11.22 -2.28
N ASP A 88 -6.18 -12.19 -2.86
CA ASP A 88 -6.38 -13.50 -2.23
C ASP A 88 -5.15 -14.38 -2.46
N ARG A 89 -4.41 -14.69 -1.39
CA ARG A 89 -3.22 -15.54 -1.45
C ARG A 89 -3.56 -17.03 -1.26
N LYS A 90 -4.78 -17.37 -0.84
CA LYS A 90 -5.18 -18.75 -0.48
C LYS A 90 -5.90 -19.45 -1.61
N GLU A 91 -6.73 -18.72 -2.35
CA GLU A 91 -7.41 -19.22 -3.54
C GLU A 91 -6.69 -18.76 -4.81
N ILE A 92 -5.40 -19.07 -4.94
CA ILE A 92 -4.70 -18.89 -6.22
C ILE A 92 -5.29 -19.93 -7.19
N LYS A 93 -6.34 -19.55 -7.90
CA LYS A 93 -6.87 -20.36 -8.99
C LYS A 93 -5.77 -20.51 -10.03
N VAL A 94 -5.56 -21.73 -10.52
CA VAL A 94 -4.52 -22.09 -11.51
C VAL A 94 -4.56 -21.20 -12.77
N HIS A 95 -5.65 -20.47 -13.00
CA HIS A 95 -5.86 -19.56 -14.13
C HIS A 95 -5.81 -18.05 -13.79
N GLN A 96 -5.47 -17.65 -12.58
CA GLN A 96 -5.31 -16.24 -12.20
C GLN A 96 -4.03 -16.03 -11.39
N SER A 97 -2.97 -15.59 -12.06
CA SER A 97 -1.77 -15.15 -11.37
C SER A 97 -2.07 -13.87 -10.58
N PRO A 98 -1.63 -13.75 -9.32
CA PRO A 98 -1.67 -12.50 -8.56
C PRO A 98 -1.02 -11.33 -9.30
N VAL A 99 0.00 -11.62 -10.12
CA VAL A 99 0.69 -10.61 -10.93
C VAL A 99 -0.20 -10.06 -12.02
N ASP A 100 -0.99 -10.90 -12.70
CA ASP A 100 -1.92 -10.44 -13.74
C ASP A 100 -3.01 -9.55 -13.15
N LEU A 101 -3.48 -9.87 -11.94
CA LEU A 101 -4.41 -9.02 -11.20
C LEU A 101 -3.76 -7.68 -10.84
N MET A 102 -2.51 -7.68 -10.38
CA MET A 102 -1.77 -6.44 -10.08
C MET A 102 -1.62 -5.58 -11.32
N ILE A 103 -1.17 -6.13 -12.45
CA ILE A 103 -1.02 -5.42 -13.74
C ILE A 103 -2.36 -4.83 -14.18
N LYS A 104 -3.43 -5.62 -14.13
CA LYS A 104 -4.77 -5.16 -14.52
C LYS A 104 -5.28 -4.03 -13.65
N GLU A 105 -5.08 -4.11 -12.34
CA GLU A 105 -5.61 -3.14 -11.38
C GLU A 105 -4.80 -1.84 -11.33
N ILE A 106 -3.51 -1.86 -11.65
CA ILE A 106 -2.72 -0.63 -11.74
C ILE A 106 -2.98 0.15 -13.03
N GLY A 107 -3.27 -0.56 -14.13
CA GLY A 107 -3.47 0.02 -15.46
C GLY A 107 -2.31 0.94 -15.83
N ASP A 108 -2.61 2.09 -16.45
CA ASP A 108 -1.62 3.11 -16.84
C ASP A 108 -1.55 4.30 -15.87
N VAL A 109 -2.24 4.20 -14.72
CA VAL A 109 -2.47 5.35 -13.82
C VAL A 109 -1.86 5.12 -12.45
N TYR A 110 -2.11 3.95 -11.86
CA TYR A 110 -1.79 3.75 -10.45
C TYR A 110 -0.39 3.17 -10.26
N SER A 111 0.26 3.64 -9.20
CA SER A 111 1.49 3.06 -8.66
C SER A 111 1.17 1.95 -7.66
N LEU A 112 2.15 1.09 -7.39
CA LEU A 112 1.99 -0.08 -6.52
C LEU A 112 2.98 -0.04 -5.35
N ILE A 113 2.54 -0.43 -4.15
CA ILE A 113 3.47 -0.85 -3.08
C ILE A 113 3.41 -2.37 -2.99
N VAL A 114 4.55 -3.04 -3.17
CA VAL A 114 4.68 -4.50 -3.13
C VAL A 114 5.69 -4.92 -2.08
N PHE A 115 5.39 -6.03 -1.44
CA PHE A 115 6.31 -6.76 -0.57
C PHE A 115 6.66 -8.08 -1.27
N PRO A 116 7.79 -8.16 -2.01
CA PRO A 116 8.07 -9.28 -2.92
C PRO A 116 8.16 -10.65 -2.23
N GLU A 117 8.51 -10.64 -0.93
CA GLU A 117 8.57 -11.84 -0.10
C GLU A 117 7.23 -12.57 0.01
N GLY A 118 6.10 -11.88 -0.22
CA GLY A 118 4.75 -12.46 -0.14
C GLY A 118 4.34 -12.90 1.28
N GLY A 119 5.24 -12.76 2.25
CA GLY A 119 5.11 -13.21 3.63
C GLY A 119 4.54 -12.15 4.58
N ARG A 120 3.97 -12.68 5.69
CA ARG A 120 3.11 -12.06 6.72
C ARG A 120 1.79 -11.49 6.21
#